data_AF-A0A3D2X8Y1-F1
#
_entry.id   AF-A0A3D2X8Y1-F1
#
_cell.length_a   1.000
_cell.length_b   1.000
_cell.length_c   1.000
_cell.angle_alpha   90.00
_cell.angle_beta   90.00
_cell.angle_gamma   90.00
#
_symmetry.space_group_name_H-M   'P 1'
#
loop_
_entity.id
_entity.type
_entity.pdbx_description
1 polymer ?
#
loop_
_entity_poly.entity_id
_entity_poly.type
_entity_poly.pdbx_seq_one_letter_code
_entity_poly.pdbx_strand_id
1 'polypeptide(L)'
;MRVADFFCGGGGFSEGFRQAGFQIVFAVDKWEPAVASYKGNKPGVNAILDDVIRISLLDDEEFESIVPDSEVIIGSPPCQSFSHSNKSGNADKTLGIKLIEAYLRIIARKKNKPNSSLKYWVLENVPNVRNYIREEYTAANLGLEGNFVLRPHDGASGIYNAKYFGAPTNRERYLCGEFPSLTPTHTDENVVTLNDVLQALGDPANEESDVITDVNYPDLRLHRNQVSDHHYIYELAQFEIETARRLKQDKGYMGKMSFPENLDKPSRTVMATMSASSREAMILGWRDGKYRLPTVREVATMMGFPIDYRFYGCSKGIKHTLVGNAVSPKLSYAIAKAILQDSGEVVPEHYIPIHYDNNIPFHNLNGTIFELKKEKKKRLKAKFKYHIPYMIINAYRVELTNYLSDFERQSFEWNAEIHYSQGKARAAQYSPLFSIDVFPDMYQSEIMCFIEAENEKLDTSYGFQIAFCMTQEERKKANIMGPYELLNDVKQFIVKHISEEDMNRNVEIPGHSLQIPFAICMGYFILNSVMNRLGRKG
;
A
#
# COMPACT_ATOMS: atom_id res chain seq x y z
N MET A 1 -6.56 -30.60 15.15
CA MET A 1 -6.21 -30.93 13.74
C MET A 1 -4.82 -30.41 13.32
N ARG A 2 -4.22 -30.93 12.24
CA ARG A 2 -2.93 -30.52 11.66
C ARG A 2 -3.09 -29.60 10.44
N VAL A 3 -2.14 -28.67 10.26
CA VAL A 3 -2.18 -27.64 9.20
C VAL A 3 -0.85 -27.57 8.45
N ALA A 4 -0.93 -27.45 7.11
CA ALA A 4 0.20 -27.08 6.25
C ALA A 4 -0.03 -25.70 5.62
N ASP A 5 0.99 -24.83 5.62
CA ASP A 5 0.93 -23.44 5.16
C ASP A 5 1.86 -23.16 3.97
N PHE A 6 1.28 -22.89 2.81
CA PHE A 6 2.01 -22.59 1.58
C PHE A 6 2.04 -21.10 1.30
N PHE A 7 3.21 -20.58 0.91
CA PHE A 7 3.46 -19.14 0.82
C PHE A 7 3.27 -18.47 2.20
N CYS A 8 3.84 -19.10 3.23
CA CYS A 8 3.53 -18.81 4.62
C CYS A 8 3.94 -17.40 5.08
N GLY A 9 4.85 -16.74 4.34
CA GLY A 9 5.30 -15.39 4.65
C GLY A 9 5.80 -15.25 6.09
N GLY A 10 5.51 -14.10 6.72
CA GLY A 10 5.82 -13.88 8.13
C GLY A 10 5.04 -14.77 9.11
N GLY A 11 4.15 -15.66 8.63
CA GLY A 11 3.39 -16.61 9.44
C GLY A 11 2.06 -16.08 9.98
N GLY A 12 1.51 -15.01 9.41
CA GLY A 12 0.24 -14.42 9.86
C GLY A 12 -0.99 -15.30 9.61
N PHE A 13 -1.00 -16.07 8.51
CA PHE A 13 -2.07 -17.03 8.24
C PHE A 13 -2.01 -18.15 9.28
N SER A 14 -0.89 -18.84 9.42
CA SER A 14 -0.74 -19.87 10.45
C SER A 14 -0.89 -19.41 11.90
N GLU A 15 -0.65 -18.13 12.22
CA GLU A 15 -0.81 -17.64 13.59
C GLU A 15 -2.27 -17.70 14.05
N GLY A 16 -3.23 -17.41 13.19
CA GLY A 16 -4.65 -17.57 13.53
C GLY A 16 -5.01 -19.03 13.81
N PHE A 17 -4.49 -19.96 13.01
CA PHE A 17 -4.68 -21.40 13.26
C PHE A 17 -4.01 -21.88 14.54
N ARG A 18 -2.78 -21.43 14.82
CA ARG A 18 -2.05 -21.76 16.06
C ARG A 18 -2.83 -21.29 17.29
N GLN A 19 -3.35 -20.06 17.27
CA GLN A 19 -4.17 -19.53 18.36
C GLN A 19 -5.46 -20.32 18.57
N ALA A 20 -6.04 -20.88 17.50
CA ALA A 20 -7.18 -21.78 17.59
C ALA A 20 -6.81 -23.21 18.04
N GLY A 21 -5.54 -23.49 18.37
CA GLY A 21 -5.08 -24.79 18.87
C GLY A 21 -4.73 -25.81 17.78
N PHE A 22 -4.65 -25.39 16.51
CA PHE A 22 -4.16 -26.28 15.46
C PHE A 22 -2.65 -26.52 15.57
N GLN A 23 -2.23 -27.72 15.20
CA GLN A 23 -0.82 -28.05 15.08
C GLN A 23 -0.32 -27.71 13.67
N ILE A 24 0.55 -26.71 13.56
CA ILE A 24 1.19 -26.43 12.28
C ILE A 24 2.32 -27.43 12.05
N VAL A 25 2.23 -28.25 11.00
CA VAL A 25 3.19 -29.34 10.74
C VAL A 25 4.12 -29.08 9.58
N PHE A 26 3.77 -28.14 8.71
CA PHE A 26 4.57 -27.78 7.55
C PHE A 26 4.34 -26.32 7.16
N ALA A 27 5.41 -25.66 6.73
CA ALA A 27 5.31 -24.34 6.13
C ALA A 27 6.37 -24.17 5.03
N VAL A 28 6.03 -23.43 3.97
CA VAL A 28 7.00 -23.12 2.91
C VAL A 28 6.84 -21.70 2.40
N ASP A 29 7.98 -21.04 2.25
CA ASP A 29 8.10 -19.78 1.54
C ASP A 29 9.44 -19.73 0.81
N LYS A 30 9.53 -18.94 -0.26
CA LYS A 30 10.76 -18.74 -1.02
C LYS A 30 11.60 -17.57 -0.49
N TRP A 31 11.13 -16.88 0.55
CA TRP A 31 11.78 -15.71 1.13
C TRP A 31 12.39 -16.05 2.50
N GLU A 32 13.71 -15.95 2.60
CA GLU A 32 14.45 -16.33 3.81
C GLU A 32 14.00 -15.60 5.10
N PRO A 33 13.77 -14.27 5.13
CA PRO A 33 13.20 -13.59 6.29
C PRO A 33 11.81 -14.11 6.72
N ALA A 34 11.00 -14.60 5.77
CA ALA A 34 9.71 -15.22 6.09
C ALA A 34 9.93 -16.55 6.82
N VAL A 35 10.75 -17.44 6.27
CA VAL A 35 11.09 -18.73 6.91
C VAL A 35 11.77 -18.53 8.27
N ALA A 36 12.69 -17.58 8.40
CA ALA A 36 13.33 -17.24 9.66
C ALA A 36 12.31 -16.73 10.69
N SER A 37 11.36 -15.88 10.27
CA SER A 37 10.30 -15.39 11.15
C SER A 37 9.37 -16.53 11.58
N TYR A 38 9.08 -17.44 10.67
CA TYR A 38 8.25 -18.59 10.95
C TYR A 38 8.88 -19.49 12.01
N LYS A 39 10.13 -19.93 11.80
CA LYS A 39 10.88 -20.77 12.74
C LYS A 39 11.09 -20.07 14.08
N GLY A 40 11.43 -18.79 14.06
CA GLY A 40 11.73 -18.01 15.25
C GLY A 40 10.55 -17.81 16.20
N ASN A 41 9.31 -17.94 15.72
CA ASN A 41 8.09 -17.93 16.55
C ASN A 41 7.48 -19.32 16.75
N LYS A 42 7.93 -20.34 16.01
CA LYS A 42 7.34 -21.68 16.03
C LYS A 42 8.44 -22.76 15.98
N PRO A 43 9.23 -22.91 17.07
CA PRO A 43 10.28 -23.93 17.16
C PRO A 43 9.73 -25.32 16.87
N GLY A 44 10.50 -26.11 16.12
CA GLY A 44 10.13 -27.50 15.80
C GLY A 44 9.16 -27.66 14.61
N VAL A 45 8.58 -26.59 14.07
CA VAL A 45 7.82 -26.69 12.81
C VAL A 45 8.78 -26.89 11.63
N ASN A 46 8.45 -27.84 10.75
CA ASN A 46 9.17 -28.04 9.49
C ASN A 46 8.85 -26.91 8.49
N ALA A 47 9.50 -25.76 8.68
CA ALA A 47 9.44 -24.63 7.75
C ALA A 47 10.63 -24.68 6.78
N ILE A 48 10.37 -24.73 5.48
CA ILE A 48 11.42 -24.86 4.45
C ILE A 48 11.50 -23.63 3.54
N LEU A 49 12.72 -23.34 3.09
CA LEU A 49 13.01 -22.30 2.09
C LEU A 49 13.01 -22.95 0.71
N ASP A 50 11.90 -22.81 -0.02
CA ASP A 50 11.71 -23.47 -1.31
C ASP A 50 10.62 -22.78 -2.15
N ASP A 51 10.58 -23.09 -3.44
CA ASP A 51 9.54 -22.60 -4.35
C ASP A 51 8.36 -23.57 -4.39
N VAL A 52 7.17 -23.09 -4.04
CA VAL A 52 5.93 -23.87 -4.13
C VAL A 52 5.65 -24.37 -5.54
N ILE A 53 6.07 -23.63 -6.59
CA ILE A 53 5.98 -24.11 -7.97
C ILE A 53 6.82 -25.38 -8.14
N ARG A 54 8.06 -25.39 -7.65
CA ARG A 54 8.95 -26.56 -7.69
C ARG A 54 8.30 -27.73 -6.96
N ILE A 55 7.91 -27.54 -5.70
CA ILE A 55 7.30 -28.58 -4.87
C ILE A 55 6.07 -29.19 -5.54
N SER A 56 5.21 -28.35 -6.12
CA SER A 56 3.98 -28.83 -6.75
C SER A 56 4.23 -29.74 -7.96
N LEU A 57 5.40 -29.66 -8.60
CA LEU A 57 5.79 -30.35 -9.82
C LEU A 57 6.71 -31.57 -9.59
N LEU A 58 7.06 -31.86 -8.33
CA LEU A 58 7.86 -33.05 -8.00
C LEU A 58 7.11 -34.33 -8.36
N ASP A 59 7.83 -35.44 -8.54
CA ASP A 59 7.19 -36.75 -8.58
C ASP A 59 6.49 -37.08 -7.25
N ASP A 60 5.65 -38.10 -7.25
CA ASP A 60 4.81 -38.43 -6.10
C ASP A 60 5.62 -38.87 -4.87
N GLU A 61 6.76 -39.55 -5.05
CA GLU A 61 7.58 -40.02 -3.94
C GLU A 61 8.29 -38.84 -3.25
N GLU A 62 8.95 -37.96 -4.01
CA GLU A 62 9.61 -36.77 -3.46
C GLU A 62 8.57 -35.82 -2.85
N PHE A 63 7.43 -35.60 -3.52
CA PHE A 63 6.35 -34.75 -3.01
C PHE A 63 5.83 -35.21 -1.65
N GLU A 64 5.52 -36.50 -1.50
CA GLU A 64 5.01 -37.07 -0.25
C GLU A 64 6.06 -37.09 0.88
N SER A 65 7.34 -37.15 0.52
CA SER A 65 8.43 -37.03 1.49
C SER A 65 8.58 -35.62 2.08
N ILE A 66 8.24 -34.59 1.29
CA ILE A 66 8.39 -33.18 1.67
C ILE A 66 7.12 -32.63 2.31
N VAL A 67 5.97 -32.90 1.70
CA VAL A 67 4.68 -32.34 2.12
C VAL A 67 3.95 -33.38 2.98
N PRO A 68 3.86 -33.20 4.31
CA PRO A 68 3.18 -34.17 5.16
C PRO A 68 1.66 -34.13 4.94
N ASP A 69 0.99 -35.21 5.32
CA ASP A 69 -0.47 -35.23 5.40
C ASP A 69 -0.98 -34.33 6.53
N SER A 70 -2.07 -33.62 6.25
CA SER A 70 -2.69 -32.65 7.16
C SER A 70 -4.18 -32.51 6.85
N GLU A 71 -4.99 -32.30 7.89
CA GLU A 71 -6.44 -32.10 7.73
C GLU A 71 -6.82 -30.75 7.12
N VAL A 72 -5.94 -29.76 7.24
CA VAL A 72 -6.13 -28.44 6.65
C VAL A 72 -4.90 -28.01 5.86
N ILE A 73 -5.12 -27.47 4.66
CA ILE A 73 -4.08 -26.76 3.90
C ILE A 73 -4.50 -25.31 3.71
N ILE A 74 -3.62 -24.38 4.05
CA ILE A 74 -3.82 -22.95 3.82
C ILE A 74 -2.74 -22.42 2.88
N GLY A 75 -3.05 -21.37 2.13
CA GLY A 75 -2.02 -20.65 1.41
C GLY A 75 -2.42 -19.28 0.90
N SER A 76 -1.42 -18.39 0.82
CA SER A 76 -1.59 -17.02 0.36
C SER A 76 -0.64 -16.68 -0.80
N PRO A 77 -0.90 -17.18 -2.03
CA PRO A 77 -0.03 -16.94 -3.18
C PRO A 77 0.21 -15.43 -3.44
N PRO A 78 1.46 -15.01 -3.71
CA PRO A 78 1.80 -13.61 -3.92
C PRO A 78 0.93 -12.89 -4.97
N CYS A 79 0.46 -11.70 -4.63
CA CYS A 79 -0.52 -10.95 -5.42
C CYS A 79 0.07 -9.77 -6.24
N GLN A 80 1.40 -9.66 -6.35
CA GLN A 80 2.04 -8.46 -6.90
C GLN A 80 1.53 -8.09 -8.31
N SER A 81 1.15 -9.07 -9.12
CA SER A 81 0.60 -8.86 -10.46
C SER A 81 -0.88 -8.46 -10.53
N PHE A 82 -1.67 -8.71 -9.46
CA PHE A 82 -3.13 -8.49 -9.48
C PHE A 82 -3.60 -7.29 -8.66
N SER A 83 -2.70 -6.67 -7.90
CA SER A 83 -3.00 -5.49 -7.09
C SER A 83 -3.16 -4.22 -7.94
N HIS A 84 -4.11 -3.36 -7.56
CA HIS A 84 -4.33 -2.04 -8.18
C HIS A 84 -3.16 -1.06 -7.97
N SER A 85 -2.21 -1.40 -7.10
CA SER A 85 -1.06 -0.58 -6.73
C SER A 85 -0.04 -0.43 -7.88
N ASN A 86 -0.08 -1.31 -8.87
CA ASN A 86 0.71 -1.15 -10.09
C ASN A 86 -0.01 -0.19 -11.06
N LYS A 87 0.51 1.04 -11.12
CA LYS A 87 0.18 2.04 -12.13
C LYS A 87 0.16 1.36 -13.51
N SER A 88 -1.01 1.38 -14.15
CA SER A 88 -1.29 1.01 -15.55
C SER A 88 -2.05 -0.29 -15.81
N GLY A 89 -2.21 -1.23 -14.88
CA GLY A 89 -3.04 -2.44 -15.12
C GLY A 89 -2.50 -3.40 -16.19
N ASN A 90 -1.31 -3.14 -16.73
CA ASN A 90 -0.58 -3.95 -17.71
C ASN A 90 0.46 -4.87 -17.03
N ALA A 91 0.35 -5.11 -15.73
CA ALA A 91 1.25 -6.03 -15.05
C ALA A 91 1.07 -7.44 -15.61
N ASP A 92 2.17 -8.14 -15.91
CA ASP A 92 2.13 -9.53 -16.32
C ASP A 92 1.57 -10.40 -15.17
N LYS A 93 0.39 -10.95 -15.41
CA LYS A 93 -0.37 -11.78 -14.44
C LYS A 93 0.01 -13.25 -14.51
N THR A 94 0.81 -13.65 -15.50
CA THR A 94 1.16 -15.05 -15.77
C THR A 94 1.79 -15.71 -14.54
N LEU A 95 2.73 -15.04 -13.88
CA LEU A 95 3.37 -15.59 -12.68
C LEU A 95 2.36 -15.78 -11.53
N GLY A 96 1.49 -14.80 -11.32
CA GLY A 96 0.46 -14.90 -10.28
C GLY A 96 -0.50 -16.07 -10.50
N ILE A 97 -0.92 -16.29 -11.75
CA ILE A 97 -1.77 -17.43 -12.13
C ILE A 97 -1.03 -18.75 -11.88
N LYS A 98 0.25 -18.84 -12.29
CA LYS A 98 1.08 -20.03 -12.05
C LYS A 98 1.23 -20.36 -10.56
N LEU A 99 1.36 -19.37 -9.69
CA LEU A 99 1.47 -19.56 -8.25
C LEU A 99 0.15 -20.09 -7.66
N ILE A 100 -1.00 -19.58 -8.12
CA ILE A 100 -2.32 -20.10 -7.75
C ILE A 100 -2.49 -21.54 -8.24
N GLU A 101 -2.16 -21.84 -9.49
CA GLU A 101 -2.26 -23.20 -10.04
C GLU A 101 -1.32 -24.17 -9.33
N ALA A 102 -0.13 -23.74 -8.89
CA ALA A 102 0.78 -24.55 -8.08
C ALA A 102 0.16 -24.91 -6.71
N TYR A 103 -0.50 -23.96 -6.05
CA TYR A 103 -1.26 -24.23 -4.83
C TYR A 103 -2.39 -25.24 -5.07
N LEU A 104 -3.23 -24.99 -6.08
CA LEU A 104 -4.36 -25.87 -6.40
C LEU A 104 -3.89 -27.28 -6.81
N ARG A 105 -2.74 -27.41 -7.46
CA ARG A 105 -2.10 -28.70 -7.75
C ARG A 105 -1.75 -29.46 -6.47
N ILE A 106 -1.19 -28.78 -5.47
CA ILE A 106 -0.89 -29.39 -4.16
C ILE A 106 -2.17 -29.87 -3.48
N ILE A 107 -3.21 -29.03 -3.47
CA ILE A 107 -4.54 -29.41 -2.95
C ILE A 107 -5.06 -30.64 -3.67
N ALA A 108 -5.03 -30.65 -5.00
CA ALA A 108 -5.52 -31.77 -5.80
C ALA A 108 -4.76 -33.07 -5.51
N ARG A 109 -3.42 -33.02 -5.41
CA ARG A 109 -2.60 -34.20 -5.06
C ARG A 109 -2.95 -34.74 -3.68
N LYS A 110 -2.99 -33.86 -2.67
CA LYS A 110 -3.33 -34.26 -1.30
C LYS A 110 -4.78 -34.68 -1.12
N LYS A 111 -5.73 -34.13 -1.88
CA LYS A 111 -7.15 -34.51 -1.82
C LYS A 111 -7.43 -35.86 -2.48
N ASN A 112 -6.78 -36.14 -3.61
CA ASN A 112 -7.08 -37.32 -4.43
C ASN A 112 -6.18 -38.53 -4.15
N LYS A 113 -5.19 -38.42 -3.25
CA LYS A 113 -4.40 -39.58 -2.82
C LYS A 113 -5.24 -40.59 -2.02
N PRO A 114 -4.90 -41.88 -2.04
CA PRO A 114 -5.54 -42.88 -1.18
C PRO A 114 -5.43 -42.50 0.30
N ASN A 115 -6.51 -42.67 1.05
CA ASN A 115 -6.60 -42.38 2.49
C ASN A 115 -6.22 -40.92 2.85
N SER A 116 -6.54 -39.96 1.98
CA SER A 116 -6.34 -38.55 2.27
C SER A 116 -6.95 -38.14 3.60
N SER A 117 -6.19 -37.40 4.42
CA SER A 117 -6.68 -36.76 5.63
C SER A 117 -7.22 -35.35 5.39
N LEU A 118 -7.04 -34.80 4.18
CA LEU A 118 -7.40 -33.41 3.87
C LEU A 118 -8.92 -33.23 3.91
N LYS A 119 -9.38 -32.37 4.82
CA LYS A 119 -10.80 -32.05 4.99
C LYS A 119 -11.14 -30.63 4.54
N TYR A 120 -10.22 -29.69 4.77
CA TYR A 120 -10.44 -28.28 4.46
C TYR A 120 -9.24 -27.69 3.75
N TRP A 121 -9.49 -26.72 2.89
CA TRP A 121 -8.42 -25.94 2.31
C TRP A 121 -8.86 -24.51 2.01
N VAL A 122 -7.94 -23.56 2.17
CA VAL A 122 -8.25 -22.14 1.99
C VAL A 122 -7.14 -21.42 1.24
N LEU A 123 -7.49 -20.80 0.12
CA LEU A 123 -6.66 -19.84 -0.58
C LEU A 123 -7.06 -18.42 -0.17
N GLU A 124 -6.10 -17.63 0.30
CA GLU A 124 -6.26 -16.20 0.53
C GLU A 124 -5.65 -15.40 -0.61
N ASN A 125 -6.33 -14.33 -1.02
CA ASN A 125 -5.77 -13.34 -1.91
C ASN A 125 -6.48 -11.97 -1.87
N VAL A 126 -6.04 -11.00 -2.66
CA VAL A 126 -6.76 -9.72 -2.80
C VAL A 126 -8.06 -9.91 -3.59
N PRO A 127 -9.09 -9.05 -3.41
CA PRO A 127 -10.41 -9.19 -4.04
C PRO A 127 -10.40 -9.43 -5.56
N ASN A 128 -9.54 -8.71 -6.30
CA ASN A 128 -9.48 -8.79 -7.76
C ASN A 128 -8.99 -10.15 -8.29
N VAL A 129 -8.36 -10.99 -7.46
CA VAL A 129 -7.91 -12.32 -7.87
C VAL A 129 -9.05 -13.26 -8.23
N ARG A 130 -10.26 -13.03 -7.71
CA ARG A 130 -11.47 -13.78 -8.08
C ARG A 130 -11.65 -13.91 -9.60
N ASN A 131 -11.29 -12.86 -10.36
CA ASN A 131 -11.45 -12.84 -11.82
C ASN A 131 -10.44 -13.74 -12.58
N TYR A 132 -9.46 -14.31 -11.89
CA TYR A 132 -8.40 -15.14 -12.47
C TYR A 132 -8.40 -16.58 -11.95
N ILE A 133 -9.27 -16.88 -10.99
CA ILE A 133 -9.53 -18.24 -10.53
C ILE A 133 -10.69 -18.77 -11.37
N ARG A 134 -10.56 -20.01 -11.89
CA ARG A 134 -11.60 -20.66 -12.67
C ARG A 134 -12.66 -21.26 -11.75
N GLU A 135 -13.89 -21.35 -12.25
CA GLU A 135 -14.98 -22.08 -11.58
C GLU A 135 -14.61 -23.54 -11.29
N GLU A 136 -13.92 -24.19 -12.25
CA GLU A 136 -13.52 -25.58 -12.15
C GLU A 136 -12.09 -25.80 -12.67
N TYR A 137 -11.35 -26.68 -12.01
CA TYR A 137 -10.03 -27.18 -12.45
C TYR A 137 -10.07 -28.70 -12.55
N THR A 138 -9.90 -29.22 -13.76
CA THR A 138 -9.73 -30.68 -13.99
C THR A 138 -8.29 -31.12 -13.68
N ALA A 139 -8.08 -32.43 -13.54
CA ALA A 139 -6.74 -33.01 -13.45
C ALA A 139 -5.81 -32.50 -14.57
N ALA A 140 -6.29 -32.51 -15.83
CA ALA A 140 -5.55 -32.01 -16.97
C ALA A 140 -5.22 -30.51 -16.88
N ASN A 141 -6.11 -29.67 -16.32
CA ASN A 141 -5.80 -28.26 -16.11
C ASN A 141 -4.63 -28.04 -15.14
N LEU A 142 -4.47 -28.93 -14.17
CA LEU A 142 -3.40 -28.86 -13.16
C LEU A 142 -2.15 -29.66 -13.56
N GLY A 143 -2.16 -30.32 -14.72
CA GLY A 143 -1.07 -31.18 -15.19
C GLY A 143 -0.95 -32.48 -14.36
N LEU A 144 -2.08 -33.02 -13.92
CA LEU A 144 -2.19 -34.24 -13.12
C LEU A 144 -2.98 -35.30 -13.88
N GLU A 145 -2.78 -36.56 -13.51
CA GLU A 145 -3.58 -37.69 -13.98
C GLU A 145 -4.83 -37.89 -13.10
N GLY A 146 -5.81 -38.63 -13.63
CA GLY A 146 -7.05 -38.99 -12.91
C GLY A 146 -8.29 -38.24 -13.38
N ASN A 147 -9.42 -38.55 -12.74
CA ASN A 147 -10.73 -38.00 -13.07
C ASN A 147 -11.35 -37.26 -11.87
N PHE A 148 -10.78 -36.10 -11.55
CA PHE A 148 -11.30 -35.22 -10.50
C PHE A 148 -11.52 -33.81 -11.03
N VAL A 149 -12.38 -33.07 -10.32
CA VAL A 149 -12.64 -31.66 -10.55
C VAL A 149 -12.56 -30.93 -9.21
N LEU A 150 -11.68 -29.94 -9.12
CA LEU A 150 -11.60 -29.03 -7.98
C LEU A 150 -12.46 -27.80 -8.30
N ARG A 151 -13.27 -27.36 -7.33
CA ARG A 151 -14.18 -26.22 -7.44
C ARG A 151 -13.79 -25.14 -6.42
N PRO A 152 -12.85 -24.24 -6.74
CA PRO A 152 -12.32 -23.28 -5.76
C PRO A 152 -13.35 -22.31 -5.20
N HIS A 153 -14.42 -22.04 -5.94
CA HIS A 153 -15.46 -21.08 -5.56
C HIS A 153 -16.59 -21.68 -4.72
N ASP A 154 -16.54 -22.99 -4.43
CA ASP A 154 -17.48 -23.65 -3.52
C ASP A 154 -17.24 -23.22 -2.06
N GLY A 155 -17.97 -23.83 -1.12
CA GLY A 155 -17.86 -23.54 0.31
C GLY A 155 -18.23 -22.10 0.65
N ALA A 156 -17.54 -21.52 1.63
CA ALA A 156 -17.73 -20.14 2.05
C ALA A 156 -16.87 -19.14 1.26
N SER A 157 -16.65 -19.37 -0.04
CA SER A 157 -15.85 -18.48 -0.87
C SER A 157 -16.46 -17.07 -0.96
N GLY A 158 -15.67 -16.02 -0.78
CA GLY A 158 -16.20 -14.66 -0.72
C GLY A 158 -15.16 -13.58 -0.42
N ILE A 159 -15.61 -12.32 -0.43
CA ILE A 159 -14.80 -11.18 0.01
C ILE A 159 -15.10 -10.92 1.48
N TYR A 160 -14.05 -10.91 2.30
CA TYR A 160 -14.11 -10.71 3.73
C TYR A 160 -13.26 -9.51 4.14
N ASN A 161 -13.77 -8.70 5.05
CA ASN A 161 -13.03 -7.58 5.60
C ASN A 161 -12.55 -7.90 7.02
N ALA A 162 -11.23 -7.85 7.24
CA ALA A 162 -10.62 -8.23 8.52
C ALA A 162 -11.15 -7.43 9.72
N LYS A 163 -11.63 -6.19 9.52
CA LYS A 163 -12.21 -5.36 10.59
C LYS A 163 -13.42 -6.00 11.26
N TYR A 164 -14.23 -6.75 10.51
CA TYR A 164 -15.42 -7.43 11.03
C TYR A 164 -15.08 -8.69 11.84
N PHE A 165 -13.80 -9.07 11.91
CA PHE A 165 -13.28 -10.18 12.70
C PHE A 165 -12.34 -9.70 13.82
N GLY A 166 -12.35 -8.40 14.11
CA GLY A 166 -11.60 -7.77 15.20
C GLY A 166 -10.17 -7.36 14.86
N ALA A 167 -9.77 -7.35 13.58
CA ALA A 167 -8.51 -6.74 13.19
C ALA A 167 -8.64 -5.20 13.13
N PRO A 168 -7.70 -4.41 13.67
CA PRO A 168 -7.74 -2.94 13.61
C PRO A 168 -7.37 -2.37 12.23
N THR A 169 -7.83 -3.01 11.15
CA THR A 169 -7.52 -2.63 9.77
C THR A 169 -8.67 -2.89 8.80
N ASN A 170 -8.97 -1.90 7.97
CA ASN A 170 -9.83 -2.02 6.81
C ASN A 170 -9.06 -2.72 5.68
N ARG A 171 -9.16 -4.05 5.64
CA ARG A 171 -8.42 -4.93 4.72
C ARG A 171 -9.35 -6.00 4.18
N GLU A 172 -9.74 -5.84 2.92
CA GLU A 172 -10.55 -6.81 2.20
C GLU A 172 -9.69 -7.89 1.56
N ARG A 173 -10.15 -9.14 1.64
CA ARG A 173 -9.52 -10.32 1.06
C ARG A 173 -10.54 -11.24 0.44
N TYR A 174 -10.19 -11.78 -0.72
CA TYR A 174 -10.90 -12.90 -1.31
C TYR A 174 -10.39 -14.19 -0.66
N LEU A 175 -11.32 -14.95 -0.09
CA LEU A 175 -11.07 -16.30 0.40
C LEU A 175 -11.79 -17.27 -0.52
N CYS A 176 -11.15 -18.38 -0.86
CA CYS A 176 -11.78 -19.44 -1.62
C CYS A 176 -11.29 -20.83 -1.22
N GLY A 177 -12.10 -21.85 -1.44
CA GLY A 177 -11.81 -23.24 -1.12
C GLY A 177 -12.91 -23.92 -0.31
N GLU A 178 -12.56 -25.04 0.32
CA GLU A 178 -13.50 -25.86 1.09
C GLU A 178 -13.33 -25.57 2.57
N PHE A 179 -14.11 -24.60 3.06
CA PHE A 179 -14.18 -24.21 4.46
C PHE A 179 -15.58 -23.70 4.82
N PRO A 180 -15.99 -23.81 6.09
CA PRO A 180 -17.30 -23.38 6.56
C PRO A 180 -17.44 -21.85 6.62
N SER A 181 -18.69 -21.40 6.66
CA SER A 181 -19.02 -19.97 6.74
C SER A 181 -18.47 -19.30 8.01
N LEU A 182 -17.91 -18.12 7.81
CA LEU A 182 -17.36 -17.28 8.86
C LEU A 182 -18.47 -16.44 9.51
N THR A 183 -18.47 -16.36 10.84
CA THR A 183 -19.36 -15.48 11.60
C THR A 183 -18.61 -14.21 12.01
N PRO A 184 -18.99 -13.02 11.51
CA PRO A 184 -18.44 -11.75 11.96
C PRO A 184 -18.60 -11.55 13.47
N THR A 185 -17.60 -10.99 14.11
CA THR A 185 -17.62 -10.64 15.55
C THR A 185 -17.79 -9.15 15.78
N HIS A 186 -17.58 -8.34 14.75
CA HIS A 186 -17.64 -6.87 14.80
C HIS A 186 -18.51 -6.33 13.66
N THR A 187 -19.04 -5.14 13.85
CA THR A 187 -19.81 -4.31 12.91
C THR A 187 -19.16 -2.93 12.83
N ASP A 188 -19.67 -2.02 11.99
CA ASP A 188 -19.11 -0.67 11.88
C ASP A 188 -19.24 0.16 13.17
N GLU A 189 -20.14 -0.23 14.08
CA GLU A 189 -20.37 0.42 15.37
C GLU A 189 -19.36 0.05 16.45
N ASN A 190 -18.65 -1.08 16.31
CA ASN A 190 -17.75 -1.59 17.35
C ASN A 190 -16.38 -2.03 16.83
N VAL A 191 -15.98 -1.60 15.62
CA VAL A 191 -14.65 -1.88 15.08
C VAL A 191 -13.53 -1.38 16.01
N VAL A 192 -12.43 -2.14 16.06
CA VAL A 192 -11.21 -1.70 16.75
C VAL A 192 -10.53 -0.59 15.92
N THR A 193 -10.28 0.55 16.53
CA THR A 193 -9.77 1.74 15.87
C THR A 193 -8.25 1.79 15.88
N LEU A 194 -7.68 2.68 15.06
CA LEU A 194 -6.26 2.99 15.10
C LEU A 194 -5.87 3.62 16.46
N ASN A 195 -6.74 4.43 17.07
CA ASN A 195 -6.51 4.98 18.39
C ASN A 195 -6.33 3.88 19.45
N ASP A 196 -7.18 2.84 19.43
CA ASP A 196 -7.10 1.73 20.40
C ASP A 196 -5.73 1.03 20.33
N VAL A 197 -5.20 0.83 19.13
CA VAL A 197 -3.85 0.27 18.91
C VAL A 197 -2.78 1.16 19.53
N LEU A 198 -2.81 2.47 19.26
CA LEU A 198 -1.81 3.41 19.75
C LEU A 198 -1.88 3.58 21.27
N GLN A 199 -3.07 3.57 21.86
CA GLN A 199 -3.26 3.64 23.31
C GLN A 199 -2.75 2.38 24.01
N ALA A 200 -3.09 1.20 23.49
CA ALA A 200 -2.63 -0.07 24.05
C ALA A 200 -1.10 -0.20 24.02
N LEU A 201 -0.47 0.18 22.90
CA LEU A 201 0.98 0.15 22.75
C LEU A 201 1.71 1.33 23.40
N GLY A 202 0.99 2.41 23.72
CA GLY A 202 1.48 3.70 24.24
C GLY A 202 2.58 4.35 23.40
N ASP A 203 3.20 5.38 23.98
CA ASP A 203 4.20 6.19 23.29
C ASP A 203 5.48 5.38 22.97
N PRO A 204 5.87 5.24 21.69
CA PRO A 204 7.11 4.55 21.29
C PRO A 204 8.41 5.24 21.73
N ALA A 205 8.35 6.48 22.23
CA ALA A 205 9.47 7.13 22.89
C ALA A 205 9.51 6.86 24.41
N ASN A 206 8.51 6.17 24.97
CA ASN A 206 8.47 5.78 26.37
C ASN A 206 9.00 4.35 26.55
N GLU A 207 10.17 4.24 27.20
CA GLU A 207 10.82 2.96 27.52
C GLU A 207 10.50 2.47 28.94
N GLU A 208 9.54 3.08 29.64
CA GLU A 208 9.06 2.60 30.93
C GLU A 208 8.63 1.12 30.86
N SER A 209 8.78 0.44 31.99
CA SER A 209 8.53 -1.00 32.11
C SER A 209 7.12 -1.28 32.63
N ASP A 210 6.14 -0.42 32.36
CA ASP A 210 4.75 -0.66 32.76
C ASP A 210 4.14 -1.84 31.98
N VAL A 211 3.18 -2.51 32.59
CA VAL A 211 2.51 -3.66 31.98
C VAL A 211 1.40 -3.15 31.06
N ILE A 212 1.45 -3.55 29.79
CA ILE A 212 0.43 -3.25 28.80
C ILE A 212 -0.36 -4.51 28.44
N THR A 213 -1.58 -4.30 27.95
CA THR A 213 -2.46 -5.36 27.45
C THR A 213 -2.59 -5.25 25.94
N ASP A 214 -2.52 -6.38 25.24
CA ASP A 214 -2.73 -6.43 23.79
C ASP A 214 -4.19 -6.12 23.44
N VAL A 215 -4.40 -5.20 22.48
CA VAL A 215 -5.75 -4.81 22.02
C VAL A 215 -6.48 -5.93 21.27
N ASN A 216 -5.74 -6.81 20.58
CA ASN A 216 -6.28 -7.93 19.81
C ASN A 216 -6.48 -9.19 20.65
N TYR A 217 -5.74 -9.32 21.75
CA TYR A 217 -5.67 -10.48 22.64
C TYR A 217 -5.71 -10.03 24.12
N PRO A 218 -6.89 -9.78 24.71
CA PRO A 218 -7.02 -9.16 26.03
C PRO A 218 -6.35 -9.93 27.20
N ASP A 219 -6.10 -11.23 27.03
CA ASP A 219 -5.43 -12.07 28.01
C ASP A 219 -3.88 -12.02 27.89
N LEU A 220 -3.35 -11.38 26.85
CA LEU A 220 -1.92 -11.19 26.64
C LEU A 220 -1.47 -9.87 27.27
N ARG A 221 -0.60 -9.99 28.29
CA ARG A 221 0.04 -8.85 28.96
C ARG A 221 1.55 -8.99 28.93
N LEU A 222 2.25 -7.88 28.69
CA LEU A 222 3.72 -7.81 28.67
C LEU A 222 4.19 -6.51 29.28
N HIS A 223 5.41 -6.49 29.80
CA HIS A 223 6.06 -5.22 30.09
C HIS A 223 6.37 -4.51 28.77
N ARG A 224 6.08 -3.20 28.70
CA ARG A 224 6.22 -2.40 27.48
C ARG A 224 7.64 -2.47 26.90
N ASN A 225 8.67 -2.44 27.73
CA ASN A 225 10.07 -2.59 27.31
C ASN A 225 10.41 -3.96 26.66
N GLN A 226 9.59 -4.99 26.86
CA GLN A 226 9.76 -6.31 26.23
C GLN A 226 9.12 -6.38 24.83
N VAL A 227 8.26 -5.40 24.49
CA VAL A 227 7.60 -5.35 23.18
C VAL A 227 8.65 -5.02 22.12
N SER A 228 8.86 -5.96 21.19
CA SER A 228 9.86 -5.79 20.15
C SER A 228 9.40 -4.81 19.07
N ASP A 229 10.37 -4.11 18.47
CA ASP A 229 10.19 -3.21 17.33
C ASP A 229 9.18 -2.07 17.53
N HIS A 230 9.06 -1.59 18.77
CA HIS A 230 8.20 -0.48 19.18
C HIS A 230 8.98 0.77 19.58
N HIS A 231 10.11 0.61 20.27
CA HIS A 231 10.80 1.71 20.94
C HIS A 231 11.75 2.47 20.02
N TYR A 232 11.19 3.14 19.01
CA TYR A 232 11.94 4.04 18.13
C TYR A 232 11.02 5.02 17.41
N ILE A 233 11.58 6.14 16.94
CA ILE A 233 10.87 7.13 16.13
C ILE A 233 11.49 7.21 14.74
N TYR A 234 10.66 7.12 13.71
CA TYR A 234 11.03 7.53 12.34
C TYR A 234 10.32 8.85 12.04
N GLU A 235 10.99 9.96 12.35
CA GLU A 235 10.48 11.32 12.07
C GLU A 235 10.55 11.59 10.56
N LEU A 236 9.52 12.26 10.02
CA LEU A 236 9.48 12.64 8.61
C LEU A 236 10.14 13.98 8.37
N ALA A 237 10.97 14.05 7.31
CA ALA A 237 11.53 15.31 6.86
C ALA A 237 10.43 16.21 6.24
N GLN A 238 10.65 17.52 6.28
CA GLN A 238 9.68 18.51 5.78
C GLN A 238 9.25 18.25 4.33
N PHE A 239 10.18 17.91 3.44
CA PHE A 239 9.86 17.61 2.04
C PHE A 239 9.02 16.33 1.89
N GLU A 240 9.18 15.35 2.79
CA GLU A 240 8.36 14.13 2.79
C GLU A 240 6.94 14.44 3.24
N ILE A 241 6.79 15.27 4.28
CA ILE A 241 5.50 15.78 4.78
C ILE A 241 4.76 16.54 3.68
N GLU A 242 5.42 17.50 3.01
CA GLU A 242 4.83 18.30 1.94
C GLU A 242 4.37 17.42 0.77
N THR A 243 5.22 16.47 0.36
CA THR A 243 4.91 15.53 -0.73
C THR A 243 3.72 14.64 -0.38
N ALA A 244 3.73 14.01 0.80
CA ALA A 244 2.67 13.11 1.21
C ALA A 244 1.34 13.84 1.44
N ARG A 245 1.37 15.01 2.07
CA ARG A 245 0.19 15.86 2.28
C ARG A 245 -0.44 16.25 0.96
N ARG A 246 0.37 16.70 -0.01
CA ARG A 246 -0.11 16.99 -1.36
C ARG A 246 -0.75 15.75 -2.00
N LEU A 247 -0.05 14.63 -2.05
CA LEU A 247 -0.56 13.40 -2.69
C LEU A 247 -1.85 12.86 -2.06
N LYS A 248 -2.07 13.10 -0.76
CA LYS A 248 -3.28 12.67 -0.03
C LYS A 248 -4.44 13.66 -0.17
N GLN A 249 -4.18 14.96 -0.13
CA GLN A 249 -5.23 15.98 -0.03
C GLN A 249 -5.57 16.65 -1.36
N ASP A 250 -4.66 16.62 -2.33
CA ASP A 250 -4.90 17.12 -3.68
C ASP A 250 -5.88 16.17 -4.39
N LYS A 251 -6.92 16.71 -5.02
CA LYS A 251 -8.11 15.95 -5.50
C LYS A 251 -7.77 15.15 -6.76
N GLY A 252 -6.96 14.10 -6.66
CA GLY A 252 -6.68 13.19 -7.77
C GLY A 252 -7.87 12.29 -8.13
N TYR A 253 -7.74 11.52 -9.22
CA TYR A 253 -8.72 10.50 -9.66
C TYR A 253 -9.12 9.50 -8.55
N MET A 254 -8.22 9.26 -7.58
CA MET A 254 -8.42 8.31 -6.49
C MET A 254 -9.06 8.92 -5.22
N GLY A 255 -9.43 10.20 -5.24
CA GLY A 255 -10.06 10.91 -4.11
C GLY A 255 -9.07 11.34 -3.01
N LYS A 256 -9.56 12.14 -2.06
CA LYS A 256 -8.80 12.61 -0.89
C LYS A 256 -8.57 11.47 0.12
N MET A 257 -7.48 11.55 0.86
CA MET A 257 -7.14 10.67 1.98
C MET A 257 -6.73 11.52 3.18
N SER A 258 -6.95 11.01 4.39
CA SER A 258 -6.55 11.69 5.62
C SER A 258 -5.02 11.88 5.68
N PHE A 259 -4.63 13.06 6.16
CA PHE A 259 -3.27 13.40 6.57
C PHE A 259 -3.35 14.28 7.85
N PRO A 260 -2.82 13.82 9.00
CA PRO A 260 -2.34 12.46 9.28
C PRO A 260 -3.49 11.43 9.21
N GLU A 261 -3.21 10.15 9.48
CA GLU A 261 -4.27 9.13 9.54
C GLU A 261 -5.38 9.50 10.54
N ASN A 262 -6.61 9.09 10.24
CA ASN A 262 -7.75 9.29 11.14
C ASN A 262 -7.70 8.21 12.23
N LEU A 263 -7.58 8.63 13.50
CA LEU A 263 -7.43 7.71 14.63
C LEU A 263 -8.74 7.05 15.05
N ASP A 264 -9.89 7.68 14.78
CA ASP A 264 -11.23 7.19 15.14
C ASP A 264 -11.76 6.09 14.20
N LYS A 265 -10.95 5.69 13.22
CA LYS A 265 -11.27 4.64 12.26
C LYS A 265 -10.24 3.51 12.38
N PRO A 266 -10.58 2.28 11.95
CA PRO A 266 -9.59 1.25 11.73
C PRO A 266 -8.50 1.77 10.79
N SER A 267 -7.27 1.29 10.94
CA SER A 267 -6.20 1.62 10.00
C SER A 267 -6.62 1.25 8.57
N ARG A 268 -6.19 2.00 7.57
CA ARG A 268 -6.34 1.53 6.19
C ARG A 268 -5.45 0.31 5.92
N THR A 269 -5.66 -0.36 4.79
CA THR A 269 -4.86 -1.51 4.37
C THR A 269 -3.36 -1.21 4.49
N VAL A 270 -2.67 -1.99 5.32
CA VAL A 270 -1.21 -1.98 5.44
C VAL A 270 -0.59 -2.52 4.16
N MET A 271 0.28 -1.72 3.55
CA MET A 271 1.02 -2.08 2.34
C MET A 271 2.34 -2.76 2.72
N ALA A 272 2.84 -3.67 1.90
CA ALA A 272 4.14 -4.30 2.13
C ALA A 272 5.33 -3.37 1.84
N THR A 273 5.14 -2.40 0.94
CA THR A 273 6.14 -1.38 0.63
C THR A 273 6.01 -0.22 1.58
N MET A 274 7.06 0.03 2.35
CA MET A 274 7.14 1.20 3.20
C MET A 274 7.46 2.45 2.38
N SER A 275 6.64 3.48 2.50
CA SER A 275 6.84 4.77 1.85
C SER A 275 6.47 5.90 2.80
N ALA A 276 7.26 6.97 2.78
CA ALA A 276 7.00 8.22 3.49
C ALA A 276 6.47 9.34 2.57
N SER A 277 6.44 9.10 1.26
CA SER A 277 6.17 10.15 0.25
C SER A 277 5.29 9.64 -0.89
N SER A 278 4.39 8.70 -0.58
CA SER A 278 3.32 8.26 -1.48
C SER A 278 1.96 8.62 -0.89
N ARG A 279 0.92 8.55 -1.73
CA ARG A 279 -0.46 8.75 -1.27
C ARG A 279 -0.83 7.71 -0.19
N GLU A 280 -0.33 6.49 -0.35
CA GLU A 280 -0.55 5.35 0.53
C GLU A 280 0.44 5.31 1.72
N ALA A 281 1.24 6.36 1.96
CA ALA A 281 2.14 6.45 3.12
C ALA A 281 1.33 6.59 4.43
N MET A 282 1.59 5.71 5.41
CA MET A 282 0.87 5.73 6.70
C MET A 282 1.60 6.68 7.63
N ILE A 283 0.95 7.80 7.96
CA ILE A 283 1.60 8.92 8.63
C ILE A 283 0.80 9.29 9.87
N LEU A 284 1.44 9.19 11.03
CA LEU A 284 0.87 9.54 12.31
C LEU A 284 1.34 10.95 12.71
N GLY A 285 0.45 11.68 13.38
CA GLY A 285 0.84 12.90 14.07
C GLY A 285 1.84 12.57 15.19
N TRP A 286 2.76 13.50 15.43
CA TRP A 286 3.75 13.42 16.48
C TRP A 286 3.90 14.79 17.17
N ARG A 287 4.57 14.80 18.33
CA ARG A 287 4.76 15.95 19.22
C ARG A 287 5.11 17.24 18.44
N ASP A 288 4.64 18.39 18.93
CA ASP A 288 4.94 19.71 18.38
C ASP A 288 4.61 19.88 16.88
N GLY A 289 3.54 19.23 16.42
CA GLY A 289 3.11 19.31 15.01
C GLY A 289 4.00 18.55 14.03
N LYS A 290 4.89 17.70 14.53
CA LYS A 290 5.73 16.81 13.71
C LYS A 290 4.92 15.60 13.23
N TYR A 291 5.52 14.81 12.34
CA TYR A 291 4.92 13.60 11.81
C TYR A 291 5.92 12.45 11.80
N ARG A 292 5.43 11.23 11.98
CA ARG A 292 6.25 10.01 11.94
C ARG A 292 5.59 8.91 11.14
N LEU A 293 6.41 7.95 10.68
CA LEU A 293 5.90 6.65 10.29
C LEU A 293 5.55 5.83 11.53
N PRO A 294 4.57 4.91 11.45
CA PRO A 294 4.35 3.96 12.52
C PRO A 294 5.58 3.06 12.71
N THR A 295 5.71 2.51 13.92
CA THR A 295 6.68 1.49 14.26
C THR A 295 6.28 0.16 13.60
N VAL A 296 7.20 -0.80 13.54
CA VAL A 296 6.86 -2.13 13.01
C VAL A 296 5.84 -2.80 13.91
N ARG A 297 5.95 -2.61 15.23
CA ARG A 297 4.96 -3.10 16.20
C ARG A 297 3.58 -2.51 15.98
N GLU A 298 3.47 -1.19 15.85
CA GLU A 298 2.18 -0.54 15.60
C GLU A 298 1.50 -1.10 14.35
N VAL A 299 2.25 -1.27 13.25
CA VAL A 299 1.73 -1.86 12.01
C VAL A 299 1.36 -3.34 12.19
N ALA A 300 2.14 -4.11 12.97
CA ALA A 300 1.85 -5.51 13.26
C ALA A 300 0.57 -5.67 14.09
N THR A 301 0.38 -4.83 15.11
CA THR A 301 -0.83 -4.81 15.94
C THR A 301 -2.04 -4.37 15.13
N MET A 302 -1.92 -3.41 14.20
CA MET A 302 -2.98 -3.07 13.24
C MET A 302 -3.40 -4.26 12.35
N MET A 303 -2.44 -5.11 11.99
CA MET A 303 -2.69 -6.33 11.21
C MET A 303 -3.28 -7.48 12.06
N GLY A 304 -3.34 -7.33 13.38
CA GLY A 304 -3.87 -8.34 14.30
C GLY A 304 -2.83 -9.32 14.82
N PHE A 305 -1.52 -9.06 14.65
CA PHE A 305 -0.48 -9.87 15.31
C PHE A 305 -0.44 -9.59 16.81
N PRO A 306 -0.17 -10.63 17.63
CA PRO A 306 0.02 -10.43 19.06
C PRO A 306 1.34 -9.68 19.34
N ILE A 307 1.38 -8.91 20.42
CA ILE A 307 2.52 -8.04 20.81
C ILE A 307 3.80 -8.82 21.12
N ASP A 308 3.72 -10.12 21.38
CA ASP A 308 4.85 -11.04 21.57
C ASP A 308 5.41 -11.57 20.22
N TYR A 309 4.68 -11.45 19.10
CA TYR A 309 5.14 -11.98 17.80
C TYR A 309 6.39 -11.27 17.26
N ARG A 310 7.46 -11.99 16.92
CA ARG A 310 8.73 -11.41 16.44
C ARG A 310 8.88 -11.47 14.92
N PHE A 311 9.40 -10.40 14.31
CA PHE A 311 9.72 -10.36 12.87
C PHE A 311 11.23 -10.42 12.65
N TYR A 312 11.73 -11.51 12.04
CA TYR A 312 13.16 -11.81 11.90
C TYR A 312 13.74 -11.23 10.59
N GLY A 313 13.61 -9.92 10.43
CA GLY A 313 14.23 -9.14 9.34
C GLY A 313 15.39 -8.28 9.84
N CYS A 314 16.42 -8.09 9.00
CA CYS A 314 17.60 -7.29 9.36
C CYS A 314 17.40 -5.76 9.24
N SER A 315 16.22 -5.29 8.81
CA SER A 315 15.93 -3.86 8.70
C SER A 315 14.45 -3.55 8.91
N LYS A 316 14.13 -2.29 9.22
CA LYS A 316 12.75 -1.78 9.28
C LYS A 316 11.94 -2.09 8.02
N GLY A 317 12.56 -1.94 6.84
CA GLY A 317 11.90 -2.21 5.56
C GLY A 317 11.47 -3.67 5.42
N ILE A 318 12.38 -4.62 5.69
CA ILE A 318 12.10 -6.06 5.62
C ILE A 318 11.01 -6.46 6.62
N LYS A 319 11.11 -5.99 7.86
CA LYS A 319 10.10 -6.27 8.89
C LYS A 319 8.72 -5.71 8.51
N HIS A 320 8.67 -4.50 7.97
CA HIS A 320 7.41 -3.93 7.47
C HIS A 320 6.82 -4.75 6.31
N THR A 321 7.67 -5.25 5.40
CA THR A 321 7.23 -6.14 4.30
C THR A 321 6.68 -7.47 4.82
N LEU A 322 7.30 -8.08 5.85
CA LEU A 322 6.77 -9.29 6.51
C LEU A 322 5.35 -9.05 7.03
N VAL A 323 5.12 -7.93 7.71
CA VAL A 323 3.82 -7.55 8.26
C VAL A 323 2.80 -7.26 7.15
N GLY A 324 3.15 -6.41 6.18
CA GLY A 324 2.21 -5.96 5.15
C GLY A 324 1.78 -7.05 4.16
N ASN A 325 2.63 -8.05 3.93
CA ASN A 325 2.30 -9.22 3.10
C ASN A 325 1.43 -10.25 3.83
N ALA A 326 1.39 -10.24 5.16
CA ALA A 326 0.69 -11.26 5.92
C ALA A 326 -0.83 -11.24 5.72
N VAL A 327 -1.45 -12.41 5.89
CA VAL A 327 -2.87 -12.53 6.24
C VAL A 327 -3.05 -12.06 7.68
N SER A 328 -4.14 -11.34 7.96
CA SER A 328 -4.43 -10.91 9.34
C SER A 328 -4.69 -12.13 10.23
N PRO A 329 -3.96 -12.30 11.36
CA PRO A 329 -4.19 -13.42 12.27
C PRO A 329 -5.63 -13.48 12.81
N LYS A 330 -6.31 -12.34 12.97
CA LYS A 330 -7.71 -12.30 13.43
C LYS A 330 -8.69 -12.86 12.38
N LEU A 331 -8.50 -12.51 11.10
CA LEU A 331 -9.27 -13.12 10.01
C LEU A 331 -8.96 -14.62 9.90
N SER A 332 -7.68 -14.99 10.01
CA SER A 332 -7.31 -16.40 10.01
C SER A 332 -7.89 -17.18 11.20
N TYR A 333 -7.92 -16.60 12.39
CA TYR A 333 -8.49 -17.22 13.58
C TYR A 333 -9.99 -17.48 13.40
N ALA A 334 -10.70 -16.57 12.72
CA ALA A 334 -12.11 -16.79 12.38
C ALA A 334 -12.31 -18.01 11.46
N ILE A 335 -11.41 -18.22 10.48
CA ILE A 335 -11.44 -19.41 9.60
C ILE A 335 -11.20 -20.67 10.43
N ALA A 336 -10.15 -20.66 11.25
CA ALA A 336 -9.79 -21.79 12.11
C ALA A 336 -10.92 -22.14 13.09
N LYS A 337 -11.55 -21.12 13.70
CA LYS A 337 -12.70 -21.28 14.60
C LYS A 337 -13.89 -21.92 13.89
N ALA A 338 -14.22 -21.46 12.69
CA ALA A 338 -15.31 -22.02 11.91
C ALA A 338 -15.07 -23.51 11.58
N ILE A 339 -13.82 -23.86 11.22
CA ILE A 339 -13.43 -25.26 10.97
C ILE A 339 -13.60 -26.14 12.21
N LEU A 340 -13.13 -25.69 13.38
CA LEU A 340 -13.28 -26.48 14.61
C LEU A 340 -14.74 -26.66 15.01
N GLN A 341 -15.57 -25.63 14.81
CA GLN A 341 -17.00 -25.72 15.07
C GLN A 341 -17.68 -26.73 14.14
N ASP A 342 -17.35 -26.73 12.86
CA ASP A 342 -17.84 -27.70 11.88
C ASP A 342 -17.40 -29.13 12.21
N SER A 343 -16.18 -29.31 12.75
CA SER A 343 -15.66 -30.61 13.16
C SER A 343 -16.05 -31.04 14.58
N GLY A 344 -16.80 -30.23 15.33
CA GLY A 344 -17.17 -30.49 16.72
C GLY A 344 -16.00 -30.45 17.71
N GLU A 345 -14.89 -29.80 17.35
CA GLU A 345 -13.72 -29.59 18.20
C GLU A 345 -13.85 -28.31 19.04
N VAL A 346 -13.16 -28.27 20.18
CA VAL A 346 -13.18 -27.13 21.10
C VAL A 346 -12.15 -26.09 20.68
N VAL A 347 -12.55 -24.82 20.73
CA VAL A 347 -11.66 -23.69 20.46
C VAL A 347 -11.07 -23.24 21.81
N PRO A 348 -9.74 -23.07 21.92
CA PRO A 348 -9.11 -22.53 23.12
C PRO A 348 -9.73 -21.19 23.54
N GLU A 349 -10.01 -21.04 24.84
CA GLU A 349 -10.62 -19.81 25.39
C GLU A 349 -9.59 -18.69 25.62
N HIS A 350 -8.31 -19.06 25.79
CA HIS A 350 -7.24 -18.14 26.15
C HIS A 350 -6.14 -18.07 25.08
N TYR A 351 -5.42 -16.95 25.08
CA TYR A 351 -4.25 -16.75 24.24
C TYR A 351 -3.19 -17.83 24.48
N ILE A 352 -2.62 -18.38 23.40
CA ILE A 352 -1.53 -19.36 23.47
C ILE A 352 -0.20 -18.63 23.29
N PRO A 353 0.66 -18.53 24.32
CA PRO A 353 1.93 -17.82 24.23
C PRO A 353 2.85 -18.33 23.12
N ILE A 354 3.67 -17.44 22.57
CA ILE A 354 4.71 -17.82 21.61
C ILE A 354 5.93 -18.35 22.36
N HIS A 355 6.45 -19.48 21.90
CA HIS A 355 7.76 -19.99 22.29
C HIS A 355 8.76 -19.64 21.20
N TYR A 356 9.85 -18.93 21.53
CA TYR A 356 10.83 -18.51 20.52
C TYR A 356 11.96 -19.52 20.36
N ASP A 357 12.52 -19.60 19.15
CA ASP A 357 13.76 -20.31 18.91
C ASP A 357 14.94 -19.38 19.23
N ASN A 358 15.58 -19.60 20.38
CA ASN A 358 16.70 -18.77 20.83
C ASN A 358 17.97 -18.95 19.98
N ASN A 359 18.01 -19.94 19.07
CA ASN A 359 19.15 -20.15 18.17
C ASN A 359 19.08 -19.28 16.90
N ILE A 360 17.93 -18.67 16.62
CA ILE A 360 17.75 -17.80 15.45
C ILE A 360 18.01 -16.35 15.88
N PRO A 361 19.01 -15.66 15.30
CA PRO A 361 19.31 -14.27 15.66
C PRO A 361 18.12 -13.34 15.43
N PHE A 362 17.70 -12.63 16.47
CA PHE A 362 16.63 -11.63 16.39
C PHE A 362 17.20 -10.22 16.45
N HIS A 363 17.05 -9.47 15.35
CA HIS A 363 17.47 -8.06 15.30
C HIS A 363 16.33 -7.15 15.77
N ASN A 364 16.31 -6.75 17.04
CA ASN A 364 15.30 -5.83 17.57
C ASN A 364 15.59 -4.37 17.16
N LEU A 365 14.59 -3.65 16.65
CA LEU A 365 14.73 -2.24 16.27
C LEU A 365 14.58 -1.25 17.44
N ASN A 366 14.23 -1.71 18.64
CA ASN A 366 14.17 -0.86 19.83
C ASN A 366 15.52 -0.13 20.05
N GLY A 367 15.46 1.16 20.36
CA GLY A 367 16.64 2.03 20.52
C GLY A 367 17.27 2.49 19.19
N THR A 368 16.77 2.06 18.03
CA THR A 368 17.32 2.49 16.74
C THR A 368 17.04 3.96 16.49
N ILE A 369 18.09 4.74 16.22
CA ILE A 369 17.97 6.13 15.82
C ILE A 369 17.87 6.20 14.28
N PHE A 370 16.76 6.71 13.78
CA PHE A 370 16.58 6.99 12.36
C PHE A 370 16.87 8.47 12.10
N GLU A 371 17.96 8.75 11.39
CA GLU A 371 18.28 10.12 11.00
C GLU A 371 17.19 10.71 10.09
N LEU A 372 16.94 12.01 10.28
CA LEU A 372 16.04 12.74 9.41
C LEU A 372 16.59 12.70 7.98
N LYS A 373 15.75 12.26 7.06
CA LYS A 373 16.15 12.11 5.66
C LYS A 373 16.50 13.47 5.06
N LYS A 374 17.57 13.51 4.28
CA LYS A 374 17.97 14.70 3.52
C LYS A 374 17.43 14.62 2.09
N GLU A 375 16.87 15.71 1.59
CA GLU A 375 16.46 15.80 0.18
C GLU A 375 17.70 15.64 -0.71
N LYS A 376 17.56 14.88 -1.81
CA LYS A 376 18.64 14.66 -2.77
C LYS A 376 18.38 15.46 -4.04
N LYS A 377 19.45 15.95 -4.67
CA LYS A 377 19.38 16.54 -6.00
C LYS A 377 18.82 15.54 -7.01
N LYS A 378 18.02 16.04 -7.94
CA LYS A 378 17.52 15.27 -9.07
C LYS A 378 18.57 15.32 -10.19
N ARG A 379 18.56 14.31 -11.06
CA ARG A 379 19.41 14.31 -12.25
C ARG A 379 18.86 15.29 -13.28
N LEU A 380 19.71 15.84 -14.15
CA LEU A 380 19.27 16.69 -15.27
C LEU A 380 18.21 16.03 -16.15
N LYS A 381 18.24 14.71 -16.28
CA LYS A 381 17.22 13.92 -16.98
C LYS A 381 15.91 13.69 -16.22
N ALA A 382 15.72 14.36 -15.08
CA ALA A 382 14.50 14.22 -14.30
C ALA A 382 13.33 14.83 -15.06
N LYS A 383 12.26 14.05 -15.14
CA LYS A 383 11.00 14.49 -15.74
C LYS A 383 10.11 15.14 -14.69
N PHE A 384 9.41 16.18 -15.11
CA PHE A 384 8.45 16.92 -14.31
C PHE A 384 7.10 16.87 -15.00
N LYS A 385 6.06 16.52 -14.25
CA LYS A 385 4.67 16.66 -14.67
C LYS A 385 3.78 16.76 -13.44
N TYR A 386 3.38 17.98 -13.11
CA TYR A 386 2.59 18.27 -11.93
C TYR A 386 1.57 19.36 -12.24
N HIS A 387 0.38 19.21 -11.69
CA HIS A 387 -0.65 20.23 -11.83
C HIS A 387 -0.54 21.33 -10.78
N ILE A 388 -1.20 22.46 -11.03
CA ILE A 388 -1.38 23.54 -10.05
C ILE A 388 -2.00 22.94 -8.77
N PRO A 389 -1.31 23.00 -7.61
CA PRO A 389 -1.72 22.26 -6.43
C PRO A 389 -3.15 22.58 -5.98
N TYR A 390 -3.94 21.55 -5.69
CA TYR A 390 -5.33 21.64 -5.23
C TYR A 390 -6.31 22.24 -6.25
N MET A 391 -5.90 22.42 -7.50
CA MET A 391 -6.70 23.06 -8.55
C MET A 391 -7.19 22.03 -9.58
N ILE A 392 -8.09 21.17 -9.13
CA ILE A 392 -8.80 20.20 -9.98
C ILE A 392 -10.29 20.52 -9.92
N ILE A 393 -10.83 21.06 -11.01
CA ILE A 393 -12.19 21.61 -11.10
C ILE A 393 -12.90 20.92 -12.24
N ASN A 394 -14.09 20.34 -11.99
CA ASN A 394 -14.88 19.62 -13.00
C ASN A 394 -14.08 18.61 -13.84
N ALA A 395 -13.15 17.89 -13.19
CA ALA A 395 -12.21 16.93 -13.78
C ALA A 395 -11.11 17.52 -14.69
N TYR A 396 -11.06 18.84 -14.83
CA TYR A 396 -9.96 19.56 -15.48
C TYR A 396 -8.86 19.93 -14.49
N ARG A 397 -7.63 19.96 -14.99
CA ARG A 397 -6.44 20.48 -14.29
C ARG A 397 -5.42 20.99 -15.30
N VAL A 398 -4.56 21.91 -14.86
CA VAL A 398 -3.45 22.43 -15.67
C VAL A 398 -2.17 21.79 -15.18
N GLU A 399 -1.44 21.08 -16.06
CA GLU A 399 -0.17 20.43 -15.78
C GLU A 399 0.99 21.23 -16.40
N LEU A 400 2.00 21.54 -15.58
CA LEU A 400 3.31 22.00 -16.03
C LEU A 400 4.18 20.77 -16.27
N THR A 401 4.86 20.70 -17.41
CA THR A 401 5.66 19.54 -17.76
C THR A 401 6.90 19.88 -18.59
N ASN A 402 7.90 18.98 -18.57
CA ASN A 402 9.08 19.03 -19.42
C ASN A 402 9.22 17.79 -20.34
N TYR A 403 8.12 17.06 -20.55
CA TYR A 403 8.17 15.73 -21.20
C TYR A 403 8.55 15.80 -22.68
N LEU A 404 8.43 16.98 -23.32
CA LEU A 404 8.85 17.24 -24.70
C LEU A 404 10.36 17.49 -24.84
N SER A 405 11.09 17.59 -23.73
CA SER A 405 12.54 17.81 -23.73
C SER A 405 13.32 16.67 -24.41
N ASP A 406 14.38 17.02 -25.13
CA ASP A 406 15.44 16.08 -25.53
C ASP A 406 16.49 15.99 -24.41
N PHE A 407 16.27 15.03 -23.51
CA PHE A 407 17.13 14.81 -22.34
C PHE A 407 18.53 14.30 -22.70
N GLU A 408 18.72 13.68 -23.87
CA GLU A 408 20.02 13.18 -24.31
C GLU A 408 20.90 14.34 -24.80
N ARG A 409 20.29 15.29 -25.53
CA ARG A 409 20.96 16.52 -25.96
C ARG A 409 20.93 17.65 -24.93
N GLN A 410 20.32 17.40 -23.76
CA GLN A 410 20.10 18.41 -22.71
C GLN A 410 19.36 19.67 -23.21
N SER A 411 18.49 19.49 -24.19
CA SER A 411 17.60 20.54 -24.70
C SER A 411 16.27 20.44 -23.97
N PHE A 412 16.05 21.35 -23.02
CA PHE A 412 14.88 21.31 -22.14
C PHE A 412 13.76 22.19 -22.68
N GLU A 413 12.61 21.57 -22.92
CA GLU A 413 11.38 22.24 -23.31
C GLU A 413 10.37 22.10 -22.17
N TRP A 414 9.89 23.24 -21.68
CA TRP A 414 8.86 23.31 -20.65
C TRP A 414 7.57 23.83 -21.25
N ASN A 415 6.45 23.21 -20.90
CA ASN A 415 5.14 23.55 -21.45
C ASN A 415 4.04 23.36 -20.41
N ALA A 416 2.90 24.00 -20.68
CA ALA A 416 1.66 23.78 -19.95
C ALA A 416 0.66 23.01 -20.81
N GLU A 417 -0.15 22.17 -20.19
CA GLU A 417 -1.25 21.45 -20.85
C GLU A 417 -2.48 21.40 -19.93
N ILE A 418 -3.67 21.42 -20.53
CA ILE A 418 -4.92 21.16 -19.82
C ILE A 418 -5.21 19.67 -19.93
N HIS A 419 -5.41 19.02 -18.79
CA HIS A 419 -5.76 17.63 -18.72
C HIS A 419 -7.17 17.47 -18.16
N TYR A 420 -8.05 16.84 -18.93
CA TYR A 420 -9.37 16.41 -18.49
C TYR A 420 -9.38 14.90 -18.24
N SER A 421 -9.85 14.44 -17.08
CA SER A 421 -9.95 13.00 -16.82
C SER A 421 -11.09 12.63 -15.86
N GLN A 422 -12.07 11.90 -16.39
CA GLN A 422 -13.05 11.13 -15.61
C GLN A 422 -12.77 9.62 -15.66
N GLY A 423 -11.49 9.24 -15.57
CA GLY A 423 -11.02 7.87 -15.68
C GLY A 423 -10.30 7.60 -17.00
N LYS A 424 -9.58 6.45 -17.07
CA LYS A 424 -8.64 6.16 -18.15
C LYS A 424 -9.22 6.26 -19.57
N ALA A 425 -10.48 5.87 -19.77
CA ALA A 425 -11.11 5.84 -21.09
C ALA A 425 -11.56 7.22 -21.61
N ARG A 426 -11.64 8.22 -20.73
CA ARG A 426 -12.11 9.59 -21.04
C ARG A 426 -11.05 10.64 -20.74
N ALA A 427 -9.78 10.22 -20.65
CA ALA A 427 -8.66 11.12 -20.44
C ALA A 427 -8.32 11.82 -21.75
N ALA A 428 -8.22 13.14 -21.72
CA ALA A 428 -7.85 13.97 -22.86
C ALA A 428 -6.88 15.07 -22.43
N GLN A 429 -5.98 15.43 -23.33
CA GLN A 429 -5.02 16.52 -23.18
C GLN A 429 -5.29 17.58 -24.23
N TYR A 430 -5.27 18.83 -23.81
CA TYR A 430 -5.56 19.99 -24.65
C TYR A 430 -4.48 21.06 -24.44
N SER A 431 -4.06 21.67 -25.54
CA SER A 431 -3.18 22.84 -25.55
C SER A 431 -3.80 23.93 -26.44
N PRO A 432 -4.96 24.47 -26.06
CA PRO A 432 -5.68 25.44 -26.88
C PRO A 432 -4.90 26.76 -27.00
N LEU A 433 -5.00 27.42 -28.15
CA LEU A 433 -4.42 28.74 -28.36
C LEU A 433 -5.51 29.80 -28.23
N PHE A 434 -5.35 30.72 -27.27
CA PHE A 434 -6.26 31.84 -27.07
C PHE A 434 -5.54 33.07 -26.49
N SER A 435 -6.12 34.24 -26.72
CA SER A 435 -5.61 35.54 -26.23
C SER A 435 -6.19 35.89 -24.86
N ILE A 436 -5.67 36.97 -24.26
CA ILE A 436 -6.14 37.47 -22.97
C ILE A 436 -7.60 37.96 -23.00
N ASP A 437 -8.15 38.23 -24.18
CA ASP A 437 -9.52 38.73 -24.39
C ASP A 437 -10.59 37.73 -23.94
N VAL A 438 -10.21 36.47 -23.70
CA VAL A 438 -11.06 35.44 -23.08
C VAL A 438 -11.40 35.77 -21.62
N PHE A 439 -10.60 36.60 -20.95
CA PHE A 439 -10.83 37.03 -19.57
C PHE A 439 -11.50 38.42 -19.54
N PRO A 440 -12.46 38.66 -18.63
CA PRO A 440 -13.02 39.99 -18.41
C PRO A 440 -11.94 41.04 -18.12
N ASP A 441 -12.12 42.26 -18.62
CA ASP A 441 -11.16 43.38 -18.53
C ASP A 441 -10.61 43.61 -17.11
N MET A 442 -11.46 43.41 -16.10
CA MET A 442 -11.08 43.57 -14.69
C MET A 442 -9.92 42.66 -14.23
N TYR A 443 -9.67 41.53 -14.90
CA TYR A 443 -8.60 40.60 -14.55
C TYR A 443 -7.36 40.75 -15.45
N GLN A 444 -7.50 41.32 -16.65
CA GLN A 444 -6.47 41.26 -17.69
C GLN A 444 -5.16 41.96 -17.24
N SER A 445 -5.27 43.16 -16.66
CA SER A 445 -4.10 43.92 -16.20
C SER A 445 -3.33 43.19 -15.09
N GLU A 446 -4.03 42.57 -14.15
CA GLU A 446 -3.40 41.83 -13.05
C GLU A 446 -2.72 40.55 -13.54
N ILE A 447 -3.36 39.82 -14.48
CA ILE A 447 -2.79 38.63 -15.12
C ILE A 447 -1.49 38.97 -15.83
N MET A 448 -1.46 40.06 -16.62
CA MET A 448 -0.27 40.45 -17.37
C MET A 448 0.86 40.90 -16.44
N CYS A 449 0.55 41.71 -15.42
CA CYS A 449 1.51 42.13 -14.41
C CYS A 449 2.12 40.93 -13.68
N PHE A 450 1.30 39.94 -13.32
CA PHE A 450 1.77 38.70 -12.70
C PHE A 450 2.68 37.91 -13.65
N ILE A 451 2.28 37.71 -14.91
CA ILE A 451 3.10 37.01 -15.91
C ILE A 451 4.46 37.71 -16.10
N GLU A 452 4.49 39.03 -16.15
CA GLU A 452 5.74 39.80 -16.27
C GLU A 452 6.64 39.60 -15.05
N ALA A 453 6.09 39.74 -13.84
CA ALA A 453 6.81 39.52 -12.59
C ALA A 453 7.39 38.09 -12.49
N GLU A 454 6.66 37.06 -12.92
CA GLU A 454 7.17 35.68 -12.93
C GLU A 454 8.29 35.48 -13.96
N ASN A 455 8.18 36.08 -15.14
CA ASN A 455 9.20 35.96 -16.18
C ASN A 455 10.52 36.70 -15.85
N GLU A 456 10.48 37.72 -15.01
CA GLU A 456 11.69 38.40 -14.49
C GLU A 456 12.49 37.49 -13.55
N LYS A 457 11.81 36.59 -12.82
CA LYS A 457 12.44 35.61 -11.92
C LYS A 457 13.07 34.43 -12.65
N LEU A 458 12.70 34.21 -13.92
CA LEU A 458 13.10 33.05 -14.72
C LEU A 458 14.11 33.44 -15.81
N ASP A 459 15.20 32.68 -15.89
CA ASP A 459 16.30 32.91 -16.83
C ASP A 459 16.09 32.14 -18.14
N THR A 460 16.59 30.91 -18.26
CA THR A 460 16.47 30.06 -19.45
C THR A 460 15.76 28.74 -19.13
N SER A 461 15.27 28.02 -20.14
CA SER A 461 14.73 26.67 -19.95
C SER A 461 15.73 25.71 -19.31
N TYR A 462 17.02 25.86 -19.65
CA TYR A 462 18.12 25.12 -19.02
C TYR A 462 18.29 25.51 -17.54
N GLY A 463 18.31 26.80 -17.23
CA GLY A 463 18.35 27.31 -15.85
C GLY A 463 17.16 26.82 -15.01
N PHE A 464 15.97 26.78 -15.59
CA PHE A 464 14.77 26.27 -14.93
C PHE A 464 14.83 24.76 -14.66
N GLN A 465 15.42 23.98 -15.56
CA GLN A 465 15.71 22.57 -15.31
C GLN A 465 16.76 22.39 -14.20
N ILE A 466 17.82 23.22 -14.17
CA ILE A 466 18.81 23.20 -13.08
C ILE A 466 18.12 23.49 -11.73
N ALA A 467 17.25 24.50 -11.67
CA ALA A 467 16.47 24.81 -10.47
C ALA A 467 15.60 23.63 -10.02
N PHE A 468 14.96 22.93 -10.95
CA PHE A 468 14.21 21.70 -10.65
C PHE A 468 15.10 20.59 -10.05
N CYS A 469 16.34 20.48 -10.52
CA CYS A 469 17.31 19.50 -10.03
C CYS A 469 17.85 19.81 -8.62
N MET A 470 17.81 21.06 -8.18
CA MET A 470 18.22 21.48 -6.83
C MET A 470 17.29 20.95 -5.74
N THR A 471 17.79 20.88 -4.51
CA THR A 471 16.93 20.69 -3.33
C THR A 471 16.16 21.98 -3.02
N GLN A 472 15.08 21.87 -2.27
CA GLN A 472 14.29 23.02 -1.81
C GLN A 472 15.14 23.97 -0.94
N GLU A 473 16.03 23.44 -0.09
CA GLU A 473 16.95 24.26 0.69
C GLU A 473 17.93 25.04 -0.18
N GLU A 474 18.50 24.41 -1.22
CA GLU A 474 19.41 25.08 -2.14
C GLU A 474 18.72 26.19 -2.90
N ARG A 475 17.49 25.94 -3.41
CA ARG A 475 16.69 26.97 -4.08
C ARG A 475 16.38 28.14 -3.16
N LYS A 476 15.95 27.87 -1.91
CA LYS A 476 15.68 28.91 -0.91
C LYS A 476 16.92 29.76 -0.60
N LYS A 477 18.08 29.12 -0.39
CA LYS A 477 19.35 29.82 -0.10
C LYS A 477 19.81 30.67 -1.28
N ALA A 478 19.64 30.19 -2.51
CA ALA A 478 20.04 30.90 -3.71
C ALA A 478 18.97 31.91 -4.20
N ASN A 479 17.80 31.96 -3.55
CA ASN A 479 16.63 32.71 -4.01
C ASN A 479 16.26 32.41 -5.48
N ILE A 480 16.35 31.13 -5.86
CA ILE A 480 16.06 30.65 -7.22
C ILE A 480 14.66 30.06 -7.27
N MET A 481 13.86 30.49 -8.25
CA MET A 481 12.54 29.93 -8.53
C MET A 481 12.65 28.62 -9.31
N GLY A 482 11.95 27.59 -8.85
CA GLY A 482 11.78 26.31 -9.55
C GLY A 482 10.33 26.06 -9.97
N PRO A 483 10.06 24.89 -10.58
CA PRO A 483 8.73 24.59 -11.10
C PRO A 483 7.68 24.34 -10.01
N TYR A 484 8.08 23.93 -8.80
CA TYR A 484 7.14 23.79 -7.69
C TYR A 484 6.71 25.16 -7.14
N GLU A 485 7.67 26.10 -7.06
CA GLU A 485 7.44 27.46 -6.62
C GLU A 485 6.53 28.20 -7.63
N LEU A 486 6.82 28.12 -8.93
CA LEU A 486 5.97 28.69 -9.98
C LEU A 486 4.52 28.18 -9.88
N LEU A 487 4.33 26.85 -9.77
CA LEU A 487 2.99 26.28 -9.63
C LEU A 487 2.24 26.79 -8.39
N ASN A 488 2.96 27.02 -7.29
CA ASN A 488 2.37 27.58 -6.08
C ASN A 488 2.04 29.06 -6.25
N ASP A 489 2.90 29.84 -6.90
CA ASP A 489 2.67 31.27 -7.14
C ASP A 489 1.43 31.47 -8.04
N VAL A 490 1.28 30.67 -9.11
CA VAL A 490 0.06 30.67 -9.94
C VAL A 490 -1.18 30.30 -9.12
N LYS A 491 -1.09 29.29 -8.24
CA LYS A 491 -2.21 28.94 -7.35
C LYS A 491 -2.61 30.12 -6.46
N GLN A 492 -1.64 30.75 -5.80
CA GLN A 492 -1.90 31.88 -4.90
C GLN A 492 -2.48 33.08 -5.64
N PHE A 493 -1.98 33.37 -6.84
CA PHE A 493 -2.52 34.40 -7.71
C PHE A 493 -4.00 34.15 -8.00
N ILE A 494 -4.36 32.96 -8.48
CA ILE A 494 -5.75 32.61 -8.82
C ILE A 494 -6.67 32.68 -7.59
N VAL A 495 -6.25 32.11 -6.46
CA VAL A 495 -7.05 32.09 -5.22
C VAL A 495 -7.28 33.48 -4.65
N LYS A 496 -6.31 34.39 -4.82
CA LYS A 496 -6.41 35.76 -4.32
C LYS A 496 -7.32 36.65 -5.17
N HIS A 497 -7.33 36.47 -6.49
CA HIS A 497 -7.97 37.43 -7.41
C HIS A 497 -9.30 36.94 -7.97
N ILE A 498 -9.67 35.66 -7.82
CA ILE A 498 -10.92 35.10 -8.36
C ILE A 498 -11.83 34.63 -7.22
N SER A 499 -13.13 34.95 -7.31
CA SER A 499 -14.14 34.43 -6.39
C SER A 499 -14.36 32.92 -6.58
N GLU A 500 -14.80 32.18 -5.56
CA GLU A 500 -15.11 30.75 -5.71
C GLU A 500 -16.19 30.47 -6.77
N GLU A 501 -17.15 31.40 -6.93
CA GLU A 501 -18.18 31.31 -7.96
C GLU A 501 -17.58 31.40 -9.36
N ASP A 502 -16.73 32.41 -9.59
CA ASP A 502 -16.07 32.61 -10.87
C ASP A 502 -15.10 31.48 -11.19
N MET A 503 -14.39 30.91 -10.21
CA MET A 503 -13.46 29.79 -10.44
C MET A 503 -14.13 28.60 -11.15
N ASN A 504 -15.40 28.34 -10.85
CA ASN A 504 -16.16 27.23 -11.38
C ASN A 504 -16.94 27.57 -12.67
N ARG A 505 -17.08 28.85 -12.99
CA ARG A 505 -17.77 29.31 -14.20
C ARG A 505 -17.05 28.79 -15.44
N ASN A 506 -17.80 28.19 -16.36
CA ASN A 506 -17.23 27.73 -17.63
C ASN A 506 -16.95 28.90 -18.56
N VAL A 507 -15.81 28.82 -19.24
CA VAL A 507 -15.40 29.71 -20.31
C VAL A 507 -15.37 28.90 -21.60
N GLU A 508 -15.94 29.48 -22.64
CA GLU A 508 -15.86 28.94 -23.99
C GLU A 508 -14.58 29.46 -24.65
N ILE A 509 -13.74 28.55 -25.11
CA ILE A 509 -12.49 28.94 -25.77
C ILE A 509 -12.79 29.16 -27.27
N PRO A 510 -12.51 30.36 -27.82
CA PRO A 510 -12.73 30.63 -29.23
C PRO A 510 -12.07 29.58 -30.14
N GLY A 511 -12.81 29.05 -31.11
CA GLY A 511 -12.31 28.02 -32.04
C GLY A 511 -12.26 26.60 -31.46
N HIS A 512 -12.67 26.40 -30.21
CA HIS A 512 -12.76 25.09 -29.57
C HIS A 512 -14.15 24.88 -28.96
N SER A 513 -14.76 23.70 -29.15
CA SER A 513 -16.03 23.34 -28.48
C SER A 513 -15.85 22.98 -26.99
N LEU A 514 -14.76 23.45 -26.36
CA LEU A 514 -14.38 23.09 -25.00
C LEU A 514 -14.91 24.14 -24.04
N GLN A 515 -15.73 23.68 -23.09
CA GLN A 515 -16.10 24.46 -21.92
C GLN A 515 -15.18 24.09 -20.76
N ILE A 516 -14.35 25.05 -20.35
CA ILE A 516 -13.31 24.83 -19.34
C ILE A 516 -13.55 25.80 -18.17
N PRO A 517 -13.42 25.37 -16.90
CA PRO A 517 -13.58 26.25 -15.76
C PRO A 517 -12.61 27.45 -15.82
N PHE A 518 -13.08 28.63 -15.44
CA PHE A 518 -12.35 29.90 -15.53
C PHE A 518 -10.97 29.84 -14.87
N ALA A 519 -10.88 29.26 -13.68
CA ALA A 519 -9.60 29.11 -12.98
C ALA A 519 -8.62 28.17 -13.71
N ILE A 520 -9.13 27.15 -14.42
CA ILE A 520 -8.31 26.27 -15.25
C ILE A 520 -7.82 27.01 -16.50
N CYS A 521 -8.70 27.76 -17.17
CA CYS A 521 -8.32 28.60 -18.30
C CYS A 521 -7.25 29.61 -17.91
N MET A 522 -7.43 30.31 -16.79
CA MET A 522 -6.48 31.30 -16.30
C MET A 522 -5.13 30.67 -15.93
N GLY A 523 -5.15 29.57 -15.17
CA GLY A 523 -3.92 28.86 -14.81
C GLY A 523 -3.15 28.35 -16.03
N TYR A 524 -3.86 27.85 -17.05
CA TYR A 524 -3.26 27.45 -18.31
C TYR A 524 -2.67 28.64 -19.06
N PHE A 525 -3.42 29.73 -19.21
CA PHE A 525 -2.95 30.93 -19.91
C PHE A 525 -1.69 31.51 -19.27
N ILE A 526 -1.68 31.63 -17.93
CA ILE A 526 -0.52 32.12 -17.18
C ILE A 526 0.68 31.21 -17.41
N LEU A 527 0.56 29.91 -17.12
CA LEU A 527 1.70 28.99 -17.25
C LEU A 527 2.18 28.90 -18.70
N ASN A 528 1.27 28.81 -19.68
CA ASN A 528 1.62 28.76 -21.09
C ASN A 528 2.35 30.04 -21.53
N SER A 529 1.91 31.22 -21.07
CA SER A 529 2.56 32.49 -21.39
C SER A 529 3.95 32.61 -20.78
N VAL A 530 4.13 32.18 -19.53
CA VAL A 530 5.44 32.14 -18.85
C VAL A 530 6.38 31.16 -19.57
N MET A 531 5.91 29.95 -19.90
CA MET A 531 6.73 28.95 -20.59
C MET A 531 7.11 29.36 -22.03
N ASN A 532 6.19 29.97 -22.78
CA ASN A 532 6.49 30.48 -24.12
C ASN A 532 7.55 31.57 -24.12
N ARG A 533 7.58 32.45 -23.10
CA ARG A 533 8.63 33.45 -22.94
C ARG A 533 9.95 32.81 -22.49
N LEU A 534 9.90 31.85 -21.58
CA LEU A 534 11.08 31.10 -21.12
C LEU A 534 11.79 30.37 -22.28
N GLY A 535 11.03 29.72 -23.17
CA GLY A 535 11.55 29.03 -24.34
C GLY A 535 12.20 29.96 -25.38
N ARG A 536 11.90 31.26 -25.37
CA ARG A 536 12.54 32.26 -26.25
C ARG A 536 13.85 32.81 -25.70
N LYS A 537 14.13 32.60 -24.41
CA LYS A 537 15.38 33.05 -23.75
C LYS A 537 16.51 32.02 -23.87
N GLY A 538 16.21 30.79 -24.29
CA GLY A 538 17.11 29.62 -24.28
C GLY A 538 17.75 29.28 -25.61
#